data_AF-A0A9P1IJV9-F1
#
_entry.id   AF-A0A9P1IJV9-F1
#
_cell.length_a   1.000
_cell.length_b   1.000
_cell.length_c   1.000
_cell.angle_alpha   90.00
_cell.angle_beta   90.00
_cell.angle_gamma   90.00
#
_symmetry.space_group_name_H-M   'P 1'
#
loop_
_entity.id
_entity.type
_entity.pdbx_description
1 polymer ?
#
loop_
_entity_poly.entity_id
_entity_poly.type
_entity_poly.pdbx_seq_one_letter_code
_entity_poly.pdbx_strand_id
1 'polypeptide(L)'
;MCEEFDKEYEELRKIAKTTENSLKIMRKCRKLCAISLDIAVEKSLLSRFWQAARKLLEAIGKSVERIAQENVQNLIVGELVALSLKVHRIYEVPDYGLPDFLTVSMIVNPAKRRILEKKWKFRIFCGFLMLRLGDLMRYKGFLMKSREFYEISLKINHTERETWNQLGVVHFKSANFLRSIYFHTRSLHSSSSQQYHAAAANLDAIFKKFANRAAHNSSQKHDELVVIYLAKIHFLLDIDDAENVLKALQPSKELICSLMSVYEHLEPGTPLENRAIRHVEIIWTALFNKLLIDLSENRAAAENQLHLLALLLRAPEFCVVLEENPGKIACDSTAKIEDLERFDAFQCLKEHGLRYPITVDQILSKIRGDQSYDQEDEEEQSSEIDSEASYSNSNSGSSSDSDSESKSQDEDSDEEILRAGARRKHVENSDVENEDF
;
A
#
# COMPACT_ATOMS: atom_id res chain seq x y z
N MET A 1 -25.02 17.72 18.31
CA MET A 1 -23.90 16.93 18.89
C MET A 1 -24.37 16.31 20.19
N CYS A 2 -23.83 15.15 20.58
CA CYS A 2 -24.25 14.43 21.77
C CYS A 2 -23.49 14.97 23.00
N GLU A 3 -24.16 15.68 23.91
CA GLU A 3 -23.55 16.29 25.10
C GLU A 3 -22.74 15.28 25.93
N GLU A 4 -23.21 14.03 26.00
CA GLU A 4 -22.49 12.94 26.67
C GLU A 4 -21.14 12.64 25.99
N PHE A 5 -21.11 12.62 24.65
CA PHE A 5 -19.88 12.40 23.90
C PHE A 5 -18.87 13.52 24.15
N ASP A 6 -19.31 14.77 24.08
CA ASP A 6 -18.44 15.94 24.23
C ASP A 6 -17.81 15.97 25.62
N LYS A 7 -18.61 15.69 26.67
CA LYS A 7 -18.10 15.56 28.04
C LYS A 7 -17.04 14.47 28.17
N GLU A 8 -17.31 13.27 27.68
CA GLU A 8 -16.38 12.14 27.75
C GLU A 8 -15.12 12.35 26.90
N TYR A 9 -15.25 13.06 25.78
CA TYR A 9 -14.14 13.39 24.90
C TYR A 9 -13.22 14.43 25.54
N GLU A 10 -13.77 15.41 26.24
CA GLU A 10 -12.97 16.36 27.04
C GLU A 10 -12.27 15.70 28.22
N GLU A 11 -12.92 14.75 28.91
CA GLU A 11 -12.23 13.93 29.91
C GLU A 11 -11.06 13.14 29.29
N LEU A 12 -11.26 12.55 28.11
CA LEU A 12 -10.21 11.85 27.38
C LEU A 12 -9.05 12.80 27.02
N ARG A 13 -9.31 14.04 26.61
CA ARG A 13 -8.27 15.05 26.31
C ARG A 13 -7.40 15.39 27.53
N LYS A 14 -7.97 15.38 28.72
CA LYS A 14 -7.27 15.68 29.98
C LYS A 14 -6.32 14.55 30.45
N ILE A 15 -6.45 13.34 29.91
CA ILE A 15 -5.58 12.21 30.31
C ILE A 15 -4.19 12.40 29.68
N ALA A 16 -3.16 12.46 30.52
CA ALA A 16 -1.76 12.52 30.08
C ALA A 16 -1.40 11.29 29.22
N LYS A 17 -0.69 11.51 28.11
CA LYS A 17 -0.33 10.46 27.14
C LYS A 17 0.89 9.65 27.59
N THR A 18 0.85 9.09 28.80
CA THR A 18 1.92 8.25 29.39
C THR A 18 1.62 6.75 29.22
N THR A 19 2.64 5.90 29.37
CA THR A 19 2.48 4.43 29.33
C THR A 19 1.47 3.94 30.36
N GLU A 20 1.57 4.41 31.60
CA GLU A 20 0.65 4.08 32.71
C GLU A 20 -0.82 4.39 32.39
N ASN A 21 -1.07 5.47 31.64
CA ASN A 21 -2.41 5.90 31.26
C ASN A 21 -2.92 5.26 29.96
N SER A 22 -2.10 4.49 29.24
CA SER A 22 -2.46 4.00 27.90
C SER A 22 -3.69 3.09 27.91
N LEU A 23 -3.81 2.20 28.91
CA LEU A 23 -5.00 1.35 29.06
C LEU A 23 -6.26 2.17 29.38
N LYS A 24 -6.12 3.24 30.18
CA LYS A 24 -7.23 4.16 30.48
C LYS A 24 -7.69 4.90 29.23
N ILE A 25 -6.76 5.34 28.39
CA ILE A 25 -7.03 5.96 27.09
C ILE A 25 -7.79 5.01 26.17
N MET A 26 -7.30 3.77 25.99
CA MET A 26 -7.95 2.75 25.16
C MET A 26 -9.40 2.50 25.58
N ARG A 27 -9.64 2.36 26.89
CA ARG A 27 -10.99 2.14 27.46
C ARG A 27 -11.91 3.35 27.24
N LYS A 28 -11.40 4.57 27.34
CA LYS A 28 -12.16 5.80 27.04
C LYS A 28 -12.49 5.92 25.55
N CYS A 29 -11.56 5.62 24.65
CA CYS A 29 -11.85 5.55 23.21
C CYS A 29 -12.95 4.52 22.91
N ARG A 30 -12.90 3.33 23.53
CA ARG A 30 -13.96 2.31 23.42
C ARG A 30 -15.32 2.80 23.92
N LYS A 31 -15.37 3.51 25.04
CA LYS A 31 -16.61 4.13 25.54
C LYS A 31 -17.16 5.14 24.54
N LEU A 32 -16.32 6.01 23.98
CA LEU A 32 -16.74 7.00 22.98
C LEU A 32 -17.26 6.36 21.69
N CYS A 33 -16.61 5.29 21.20
CA CYS A 33 -17.10 4.52 20.04
C CYS A 33 -18.49 3.90 20.31
N ALA A 34 -18.77 3.52 21.56
CA ALA A 34 -20.07 3.00 21.96
C ALA A 34 -21.16 4.08 22.05
N ILE A 35 -20.79 5.32 22.40
CA ILE A 35 -21.71 6.47 22.44
C ILE A 35 -22.05 6.90 21.01
N SER A 36 -21.02 7.16 20.19
CA SER A 36 -21.15 7.57 18.79
C SER A 36 -19.94 7.10 17.97
N LEU A 37 -20.07 5.96 17.30
CA LEU A 37 -19.04 5.48 16.36
C LEU A 37 -18.81 6.49 15.23
N ASP A 38 -19.88 7.15 14.79
CA ASP A 38 -19.83 8.17 13.75
C ASP A 38 -18.81 9.27 14.07
N ILE A 39 -19.00 9.93 15.22
CA ILE A 39 -18.13 11.02 15.67
C ILE A 39 -16.75 10.47 16.07
N ALA A 40 -16.68 9.25 16.61
CA ALA A 40 -15.42 8.62 16.98
C ALA A 40 -14.48 8.41 15.78
N VAL A 41 -15.03 8.01 14.62
CA VAL A 41 -14.26 7.88 13.37
C VAL A 41 -13.80 9.25 12.89
N GLU A 42 -14.68 10.25 12.87
CA GLU A 42 -14.34 11.63 12.44
C GLU A 42 -13.30 12.31 13.34
N LYS A 43 -13.27 11.98 14.63
CA LYS A 43 -12.29 12.48 15.60
C LYS A 43 -11.04 11.60 15.71
N SER A 44 -10.84 10.66 14.78
CA SER A 44 -9.67 9.77 14.72
C SER A 44 -9.41 8.99 16.04
N LEU A 45 -10.47 8.60 16.75
CA LEU A 45 -10.32 7.90 18.04
C LEU A 45 -9.71 6.50 17.90
N LEU A 46 -9.86 5.86 16.74
CA LEU A 46 -9.22 4.57 16.44
C LEU A 46 -7.70 4.71 16.37
N SER A 47 -7.19 5.74 15.69
CA SER A 47 -5.76 6.05 15.69
C SER A 47 -5.26 6.34 17.11
N ARG A 48 -5.99 7.15 17.88
CA ARG A 48 -5.64 7.43 19.27
C ARG A 48 -5.65 6.18 20.16
N PHE A 49 -6.58 5.25 19.93
CA PHE A 49 -6.60 3.95 20.60
C PHE A 49 -5.32 3.17 20.28
N TRP A 50 -4.93 3.10 19.00
CA TRP A 50 -3.74 2.36 18.59
C TRP A 50 -2.44 3.01 19.07
N GLN A 51 -2.33 4.34 19.06
CA GLN A 51 -1.17 5.05 19.61
C GLN A 51 -0.95 4.73 21.09
N ALA A 52 -2.02 4.60 21.88
CA ALA A 52 -1.92 4.16 23.27
C ALA A 52 -1.48 2.69 23.38
N ALA A 53 -2.00 1.81 22.53
CA ALA A 53 -1.57 0.41 22.47
C ALA A 53 -0.08 0.27 22.08
N ARG A 54 0.38 1.04 21.08
CA ARG A 54 1.80 1.10 20.67
C ARG A 54 2.71 1.52 21.81
N LYS A 55 2.33 2.53 22.59
CA LYS A 55 3.12 2.94 23.77
C LYS A 55 3.30 1.82 24.80
N LEU A 56 2.29 0.96 24.98
CA LEU A 56 2.42 -0.23 25.83
C LEU A 56 3.38 -1.26 25.23
N LEU A 57 3.32 -1.48 23.90
CA LEU A 57 4.24 -2.37 23.20
C LEU A 57 5.69 -1.87 23.27
N GLU A 58 5.91 -0.58 22.98
CA GLU A 58 7.24 0.06 22.98
C GLU A 58 7.89 0.07 24.37
N ALA A 59 7.09 0.28 25.43
CA ALA A 59 7.59 0.23 26.80
C ALA A 59 8.15 -1.16 27.19
N ILE A 60 7.64 -2.23 26.57
CA ILE A 60 8.03 -3.62 26.86
C ILE A 60 8.97 -4.18 25.79
N GLY A 61 9.00 -3.62 24.58
CA GLY A 61 10.02 -3.91 23.58
C GLY A 61 11.44 -3.62 24.09
N LYS A 62 11.57 -2.68 25.04
CA LYS A 62 12.82 -2.42 25.79
C LYS A 62 13.17 -3.47 26.85
N SER A 63 12.24 -4.37 27.18
CA SER A 63 12.47 -5.47 28.12
C SER A 63 12.84 -6.76 27.38
N VAL A 64 13.81 -7.50 27.91
CA VAL A 64 14.32 -8.75 27.31
C VAL A 64 13.32 -9.92 27.49
N GLU A 65 12.29 -9.74 28.32
CA GLU A 65 11.37 -10.82 28.66
C GLU A 65 10.27 -11.01 27.61
N ARG A 66 10.43 -12.04 26.78
CA ARG A 66 9.42 -12.52 25.83
C ARG A 66 8.03 -12.71 26.45
N ILE A 67 7.97 -13.19 27.69
CA ILE A 67 6.70 -13.41 28.41
C ILE A 67 5.96 -12.08 28.65
N ALA A 68 6.68 -11.01 29.02
CA ALA A 68 6.10 -9.69 29.21
C ALA A 68 5.53 -9.14 27.88
N GLN A 69 6.25 -9.33 26.77
CA GLN A 69 5.79 -8.95 25.44
C GLN A 69 4.51 -9.69 25.06
N GLU A 70 4.48 -11.01 25.22
CA GLU A 70 3.30 -11.83 24.91
C GLU A 70 2.09 -11.44 25.77
N ASN A 71 2.29 -11.13 27.05
CA ASN A 71 1.24 -10.69 27.96
C ASN A 71 0.60 -9.36 27.51
N VAL A 72 1.41 -8.38 27.09
CA VAL A 72 0.86 -7.10 26.61
C VAL A 72 0.25 -7.20 25.23
N GLN A 73 0.81 -8.01 24.34
CA GLN A 73 0.14 -8.31 23.07
C GLN A 73 -1.24 -8.94 23.32
N ASN A 74 -1.36 -9.91 24.24
CA ASN A 74 -2.64 -10.53 24.61
C ASN A 74 -3.61 -9.54 25.26
N LEU A 75 -3.12 -8.63 26.10
CA LEU A 75 -3.92 -7.54 26.68
C LEU A 75 -4.52 -6.64 25.59
N ILE A 76 -3.72 -6.26 24.59
CA ILE A 76 -4.16 -5.40 23.49
C ILE A 76 -5.17 -6.13 22.61
N VAL A 77 -4.94 -7.41 22.30
CA VAL A 77 -5.94 -8.26 21.62
C VAL A 77 -7.26 -8.23 22.40
N GLY A 78 -7.22 -8.42 23.73
CA GLY A 78 -8.40 -8.36 24.58
C GLY A 78 -9.17 -7.05 24.50
N GLU A 79 -8.48 -5.90 24.50
CA GLU A 79 -9.13 -4.59 24.37
C GLU A 79 -9.65 -4.31 22.95
N LEU A 80 -9.01 -4.81 21.89
CA LEU A 80 -9.53 -4.74 20.51
C LEU A 80 -10.81 -5.58 20.35
N VAL A 81 -10.80 -6.82 20.85
CA VAL A 81 -11.98 -7.69 20.86
C VAL A 81 -13.11 -7.02 21.65
N ALA A 82 -12.81 -6.49 22.83
CA ALA A 82 -13.80 -5.80 23.65
C ALA A 82 -14.35 -4.52 22.98
N LEU A 83 -13.54 -3.82 22.19
CA LEU A 83 -13.98 -2.70 21.36
C LEU A 83 -14.94 -3.17 20.26
N SER A 84 -14.57 -4.21 19.52
CA SER A 84 -15.39 -4.77 18.45
C SER A 84 -16.76 -5.24 18.95
N LEU A 85 -16.78 -6.08 19.99
CA LEU A 85 -18.01 -6.64 20.54
C LEU A 85 -18.92 -5.56 21.13
N LYS A 86 -18.35 -4.51 21.72
CA LYS A 86 -19.13 -3.38 22.24
C LYS A 86 -19.82 -2.60 21.11
N VAL A 87 -19.12 -2.38 20.00
CA VAL A 87 -19.68 -1.74 18.80
C VAL A 87 -20.75 -2.64 18.17
N HIS A 88 -20.47 -3.92 17.93
CA HIS A 88 -21.45 -4.87 17.35
C HIS A 88 -22.70 -5.06 18.21
N ARG A 89 -22.60 -4.86 19.53
CA ARG A 89 -23.76 -4.89 20.43
C ARG A 89 -24.67 -3.68 20.26
N ILE A 90 -24.13 -2.51 19.89
CA ILE A 90 -24.87 -1.25 19.83
C ILE A 90 -25.30 -0.94 18.40
N TYR A 91 -24.50 -1.33 17.42
CA TYR A 91 -24.66 -0.98 16.02
C TYR A 91 -24.93 -2.20 15.14
N GLU A 92 -25.70 -1.96 14.07
CA GLU A 92 -25.91 -2.93 13.00
C GLU A 92 -24.73 -2.87 12.03
N VAL A 93 -23.63 -3.52 12.42
CA VAL A 93 -22.42 -3.60 11.59
C VAL A 93 -22.69 -4.57 10.43
N PRO A 94 -22.47 -4.17 9.16
CA PRO A 94 -22.58 -5.06 8.02
C PRO A 94 -21.62 -6.26 8.12
N ASP A 95 -22.00 -7.38 7.51
CA ASP A 95 -21.09 -8.52 7.41
C ASP A 95 -19.98 -8.24 6.40
N TYR A 96 -18.76 -8.16 6.92
CA TYR A 96 -17.54 -7.95 6.15
C TYR A 96 -16.64 -9.19 6.14
N GLY A 97 -17.12 -10.34 6.63
CA GLY A 97 -16.31 -11.55 6.80
C GLY A 97 -15.33 -11.44 7.97
N LEU A 98 -15.70 -10.72 9.04
CA LEU A 98 -14.89 -10.65 10.26
C LEU A 98 -14.94 -11.98 11.01
N PRO A 99 -13.85 -12.40 11.69
CA PRO A 99 -13.87 -13.58 12.56
C PRO A 99 -14.95 -13.51 13.64
N ASP A 100 -15.58 -14.64 13.95
CA ASP A 100 -16.70 -14.74 14.90
C ASP A 100 -16.39 -14.17 16.29
N PHE A 101 -15.14 -14.26 16.75
CA PHE A 101 -14.74 -13.72 18.06
C PHE A 101 -14.77 -12.18 18.11
N LEU A 102 -14.93 -11.50 16.98
CA LEU A 102 -15.10 -10.05 16.88
C LEU A 102 -16.55 -9.63 16.68
N THR A 103 -17.45 -10.55 16.34
CA THR A 103 -18.81 -10.24 15.96
C THR A 103 -19.81 -10.73 17.01
N VAL A 104 -21.04 -10.21 16.94
CA VAL A 104 -22.15 -10.69 17.79
C VAL A 104 -23.31 -11.01 16.87
N SER A 105 -23.63 -12.30 16.75
CA SER A 105 -24.78 -12.78 15.99
C SER A 105 -26.05 -12.00 16.37
N MET A 106 -26.87 -11.67 15.38
CA MET A 106 -28.14 -10.96 15.60
C MET A 106 -29.06 -11.69 16.56
N ILE A 107 -28.96 -13.02 16.61
CA ILE A 107 -29.77 -13.88 17.50
C ILE A 107 -29.46 -13.60 18.98
N VAL A 108 -28.21 -13.28 19.32
CA VAL A 108 -27.74 -13.15 20.71
C VAL A 108 -28.10 -11.78 21.32
N ASN A 109 -28.46 -10.80 20.50
CA ASN A 109 -28.80 -9.46 20.96
C ASN A 109 -30.01 -8.91 20.21
N PRO A 110 -31.24 -9.21 20.70
CA PRO A 110 -32.50 -8.86 20.05
C PRO A 110 -32.86 -7.37 20.19
N ALA A 111 -32.06 -6.58 20.93
CA ALA A 111 -32.30 -5.16 21.07
C ALA A 111 -32.12 -4.44 19.72
N LYS A 112 -32.96 -3.42 19.47
CA LYS A 112 -32.85 -2.57 18.27
C LYS A 112 -31.47 -1.90 18.24
N ARG A 113 -30.63 -2.32 17.30
CA ARG A 113 -29.29 -1.75 17.08
C ARG A 113 -29.41 -0.44 16.29
N ARG A 114 -28.42 0.42 16.46
CA ARG A 114 -28.30 1.69 15.74
C ARG A 114 -27.71 1.45 14.36
N ILE A 115 -28.28 2.08 13.34
CA ILE A 115 -27.75 2.07 11.97
C ILE A 115 -26.96 3.37 11.80
N LEU A 116 -25.75 3.27 11.24
CA LEU A 116 -25.03 4.47 10.78
C LEU A 116 -25.52 4.84 9.38
N GLU A 117 -25.74 6.14 9.16
CA GLU A 117 -26.11 6.67 7.85
C GLU A 117 -24.99 6.41 6.82
N LYS A 118 -23.74 6.65 7.22
CA LYS A 118 -22.57 6.52 6.36
C LYS A 118 -21.86 5.18 6.56
N LYS A 119 -22.11 4.21 5.66
CA LYS A 119 -21.53 2.86 5.72
C LYS A 119 -20.00 2.81 5.68
N TRP A 120 -19.33 3.78 5.05
CA TRP A 120 -17.86 3.82 5.00
C TRP A 120 -17.21 3.92 6.39
N LYS A 121 -17.92 4.47 7.39
CA LYS A 121 -17.44 4.51 8.77
C LYS A 121 -17.29 3.11 9.38
N PHE A 122 -18.17 2.17 9.01
CA PHE A 122 -17.99 0.77 9.38
C PHE A 122 -16.81 0.14 8.64
N ARG A 123 -16.57 0.49 7.37
CA ARG A 123 -15.38 0.00 6.63
C ARG A 123 -14.09 0.42 7.32
N ILE A 124 -13.96 1.70 7.70
CA ILE A 124 -12.80 2.19 8.44
C ILE A 124 -12.65 1.46 9.78
N PHE A 125 -13.74 1.33 10.54
CA PHE A 125 -13.70 0.65 11.83
C PHE A 125 -13.27 -0.82 11.71
N CYS A 126 -13.89 -1.58 10.80
CA CYS A 126 -13.62 -3.00 10.63
C CYS A 126 -12.24 -3.24 10.00
N GLY A 127 -11.85 -2.44 9.00
CA GLY A 127 -10.50 -2.45 8.43
C GLY A 127 -9.44 -2.18 9.50
N PHE A 128 -9.65 -1.16 10.34
CA PHE A 128 -8.78 -0.88 11.48
C PHE A 128 -8.59 -2.07 12.41
N LEU A 129 -9.67 -2.76 12.80
CA LEU A 129 -9.58 -3.94 13.68
C LEU A 129 -8.71 -5.03 13.04
N MET A 130 -8.93 -5.32 11.77
CA MET A 130 -8.22 -6.37 11.05
C MET A 130 -6.75 -6.00 10.82
N LEU A 131 -6.44 -4.76 10.47
CA LEU A 131 -5.08 -4.23 10.42
C LEU A 131 -4.36 -4.44 11.76
N ARG A 132 -4.97 -4.01 12.88
CA ARG A 132 -4.30 -4.08 14.19
C ARG A 132 -4.18 -5.50 14.74
N LEU A 133 -5.13 -6.38 14.44
CA LEU A 133 -4.97 -7.81 14.73
C LEU A 133 -3.87 -8.44 13.88
N GLY A 134 -3.74 -8.04 12.62
CA GLY A 134 -2.63 -8.42 11.75
C GLY A 134 -1.27 -8.03 12.35
N ASP A 135 -1.15 -6.81 12.87
CA ASP A 135 0.06 -6.31 13.53
C ASP A 135 0.41 -7.18 14.75
N LEU A 136 -0.57 -7.46 15.62
CA LEU A 136 -0.37 -8.28 16.81
C LEU A 136 0.01 -9.74 16.49
N MET A 137 -0.57 -10.33 15.43
CA MET A 137 -0.17 -11.66 14.97
C MET A 137 1.25 -11.66 14.38
N ARG A 138 1.63 -10.58 13.69
CA ARG A 138 3.00 -10.42 13.17
C ARG A 138 4.02 -10.35 14.31
N TYR A 139 3.75 -9.54 15.34
CA TYR A 139 4.62 -9.42 16.51
C TYR A 139 4.77 -10.74 17.28
N LYS A 140 3.78 -11.64 17.17
CA LYS A 140 3.84 -13.01 17.72
C LYS A 140 4.55 -14.01 16.81
N GLY A 141 5.00 -13.60 15.61
CA GLY A 141 5.62 -14.48 14.62
C GLY A 141 4.62 -15.32 13.80
N PHE A 142 3.30 -15.11 13.96
CA PHE A 142 2.28 -15.83 13.20
C PHE A 142 2.01 -15.19 11.84
N LEU A 143 3.01 -15.26 10.94
CA LEU A 143 2.99 -14.56 9.65
C LEU A 143 1.79 -14.94 8.77
N MET A 144 1.41 -16.22 8.72
CA MET A 144 0.24 -16.66 7.92
C MET A 144 -1.07 -16.06 8.42
N LYS A 145 -1.26 -16.00 9.75
CA LYS A 145 -2.47 -15.41 10.35
C LYS A 145 -2.47 -13.88 10.22
N SER A 146 -1.31 -13.26 10.36
CA SER A 146 -1.11 -11.84 10.13
C SER A 146 -1.52 -11.45 8.70
N ARG A 147 -1.05 -12.22 7.70
CA ARG A 147 -1.44 -12.07 6.30
C ARG A 147 -2.94 -12.15 6.09
N GLU A 148 -3.59 -13.20 6.61
CA GLU A 148 -5.05 -13.38 6.50
C GLU A 148 -5.81 -12.14 7.02
N PHE A 149 -5.39 -11.61 8.17
CA PHE A 149 -6.01 -10.41 8.73
C PHE A 149 -5.76 -9.15 7.89
N TYR A 150 -4.57 -8.95 7.32
CA TYR A 150 -4.33 -7.83 6.42
C TYR A 150 -5.10 -7.95 5.09
N GLU A 151 -5.23 -9.15 4.53
CA GLU A 151 -6.03 -9.39 3.31
C GLU A 151 -7.51 -9.05 3.55
N ILE A 152 -8.06 -9.44 4.71
CA ILE A 152 -9.42 -9.04 5.11
C ILE A 152 -9.49 -7.51 5.28
N SER A 153 -8.50 -6.88 5.92
CA SER A 153 -8.45 -5.42 6.08
C SER A 153 -8.52 -4.70 4.73
N LEU A 154 -7.74 -5.13 3.73
CA LEU A 154 -7.78 -4.55 2.39
C LEU A 154 -9.11 -4.78 1.66
N LYS A 155 -9.69 -5.98 1.80
CA LYS A 155 -11.00 -6.27 1.21
C LYS A 155 -12.08 -5.33 1.75
N ILE A 156 -11.98 -4.93 3.01
CA ILE A 156 -12.90 -4.00 3.67
C ILE A 156 -12.60 -2.54 3.29
N ASN A 157 -11.33 -2.16 3.32
CA ASN A 157 -10.87 -0.79 3.07
C ASN A 157 -9.57 -0.78 2.25
N HIS A 158 -9.70 -0.76 0.93
CA HIS A 158 -8.57 -0.86 0.00
C HIS A 158 -7.77 0.44 -0.13
N THR A 159 -8.26 1.57 0.40
CA THR A 159 -7.53 2.85 0.40
C THR A 159 -6.58 2.98 1.60
N GLU A 160 -6.60 2.02 2.53
CA GLU A 160 -5.75 2.02 3.72
C GLU A 160 -4.31 1.64 3.37
N ARG A 161 -3.48 2.66 3.17
CA ARG A 161 -2.05 2.56 2.83
C ARG A 161 -1.28 1.67 3.78
N GLU A 162 -1.53 1.82 5.08
CA GLU A 162 -0.78 1.06 6.08
C GLU A 162 -0.99 -0.44 5.89
N THR A 163 -2.19 -0.88 5.51
CA THR A 163 -2.47 -2.31 5.27
C THR A 163 -1.65 -2.86 4.09
N TRP A 164 -1.56 -2.11 2.98
CA TRP A 164 -0.69 -2.47 1.86
C TRP A 164 0.76 -2.60 2.31
N ASN A 165 1.27 -1.63 3.07
CA ASN A 165 2.64 -1.67 3.57
C ASN A 165 2.90 -2.88 4.48
N GLN A 166 1.97 -3.20 5.39
CA GLN A 166 2.15 -4.34 6.30
C GLN A 166 2.12 -5.69 5.58
N LEU A 167 1.36 -5.84 4.49
CA LEU A 167 1.47 -7.02 3.62
C LEU A 167 2.84 -7.11 2.96
N GLY A 168 3.40 -5.97 2.54
CA GLY A 168 4.79 -5.88 2.07
C GLY A 168 5.77 -6.45 3.10
N VAL A 169 5.68 -5.98 4.36
CA VAL A 169 6.51 -6.48 5.47
C VAL A 169 6.36 -8.00 5.67
N VAL A 170 5.13 -8.54 5.63
CA VAL A 170 4.91 -9.99 5.79
C VAL A 170 5.53 -10.79 4.65
N HIS A 171 5.40 -10.31 3.41
CA HIS A 171 6.00 -10.94 2.24
C HIS A 171 7.52 -10.87 2.27
N PHE A 172 8.10 -9.75 2.72
CA PHE A 172 9.53 -9.62 2.97
C PHE A 172 10.03 -10.67 3.98
N LYS A 173 9.39 -10.76 5.15
CA LYS A 173 9.72 -11.75 6.20
C LYS A 173 9.56 -13.20 5.72
N SER A 174 8.73 -13.44 4.71
CA SER A 174 8.52 -14.74 4.07
C SER A 174 9.44 -14.99 2.85
N ALA A 175 10.44 -14.13 2.62
CA ALA A 175 11.36 -14.17 1.47
C ALA A 175 10.68 -14.12 0.09
N ASN A 176 9.48 -13.55 0.00
CA ASN A 176 8.77 -13.31 -1.25
C ASN A 176 8.94 -11.83 -1.67
N PHE A 177 10.14 -11.51 -2.16
CA PHE A 177 10.56 -10.11 -2.39
C PHE A 177 9.78 -9.42 -3.51
N LEU A 178 9.45 -10.09 -4.60
CA LEU A 178 8.69 -9.48 -5.69
C LEU A 178 7.29 -9.05 -5.21
N ARG A 179 6.58 -9.91 -4.46
CA ARG A 179 5.32 -9.50 -3.84
C ARG A 179 5.51 -8.40 -2.80
N SER A 180 6.58 -8.45 -2.02
CA SER A 180 6.88 -7.39 -1.05
C SER A 180 6.98 -6.02 -1.72
N ILE A 181 7.73 -5.93 -2.83
CA ILE A 181 7.87 -4.71 -3.63
C ILE A 181 6.50 -4.27 -4.12
N TYR A 182 5.73 -5.17 -4.74
CA TYR A 182 4.37 -4.86 -5.20
C TYR A 182 3.51 -4.22 -4.09
N PHE A 183 3.45 -4.82 -2.90
CA PHE A 183 2.65 -4.31 -1.79
C PHE A 183 3.15 -2.96 -1.27
N HIS A 184 4.47 -2.74 -1.16
CA HIS A 184 5.01 -1.43 -0.81
C HIS A 184 4.74 -0.38 -1.89
N THR A 185 4.85 -0.74 -3.18
CA THR A 185 4.49 0.12 -4.30
C THR A 185 3.00 0.50 -4.27
N ARG A 186 2.10 -0.46 -4.00
CA ARG A 186 0.66 -0.17 -3.81
C ARG A 186 0.42 0.80 -2.65
N SER A 187 1.16 0.64 -1.54
CA SER A 187 1.09 1.56 -0.40
C SER A 187 1.61 2.97 -0.73
N LEU A 188 2.68 3.07 -1.52
CA LEU A 188 3.30 4.34 -1.90
C LEU A 188 2.35 5.19 -2.74
N HIS A 189 1.57 4.53 -3.61
CA HIS A 189 0.70 5.14 -4.63
C HIS A 189 -0.80 4.94 -4.41
N SER A 190 -1.23 4.73 -3.17
CA SER A 190 -2.67 4.70 -2.85
C SER A 190 -3.28 6.10 -2.94
N SER A 191 -4.62 6.20 -3.06
CA SER A 191 -5.45 7.40 -3.30
C SER A 191 -5.27 8.66 -2.43
N SER A 192 -4.25 8.76 -1.58
CA SER A 192 -3.97 9.99 -0.81
C SER A 192 -3.01 10.91 -1.55
N SER A 193 -3.21 12.22 -1.43
CA SER A 193 -2.35 13.27 -1.99
C SER A 193 -0.89 13.23 -1.54
N GLN A 194 -0.59 12.66 -0.37
CA GLN A 194 0.76 12.58 0.20
C GLN A 194 1.37 11.19 0.03
N GLN A 195 2.65 11.10 -0.36
CA GLN A 195 3.38 9.84 -0.43
C GLN A 195 3.54 9.17 0.95
N TYR A 196 3.47 7.84 1.00
CA TYR A 196 3.68 7.08 2.25
C TYR A 196 5.16 6.72 2.42
N HIS A 197 5.92 7.61 3.08
CA HIS A 197 7.39 7.53 3.18
C HIS A 197 7.92 6.19 3.72
N ALA A 198 7.21 5.53 4.65
CA ALA A 198 7.63 4.23 5.17
C ALA A 198 7.68 3.14 4.10
N ALA A 199 6.81 3.19 3.09
CA ALA A 199 6.87 2.24 1.97
C ALA A 199 8.07 2.49 1.05
N ALA A 200 8.42 3.77 0.81
CA ALA A 200 9.60 4.13 0.03
C ALA A 200 10.89 3.60 0.69
N ALA A 201 11.05 3.81 2.01
CA ALA A 201 12.19 3.27 2.76
C ALA A 201 12.29 1.74 2.68
N ASN A 202 11.15 1.03 2.74
CA ASN A 202 11.12 -0.42 2.58
C ASN A 202 11.51 -0.87 1.17
N LEU A 203 11.07 -0.15 0.13
CA LEU A 203 11.48 -0.41 -1.26
C LEU A 203 12.99 -0.24 -1.43
N ASP A 204 13.56 0.86 -0.93
CA ASP A 204 15.00 1.13 -0.98
C ASP A 204 15.81 0.05 -0.28
N ALA A 205 15.37 -0.40 0.90
CA ALA A 205 16.02 -1.47 1.64
C ALA A 205 16.04 -2.79 0.84
N ILE A 206 14.93 -3.12 0.15
CA ILE A 206 14.88 -4.29 -0.74
C ILE A 206 15.81 -4.07 -1.93
N PHE A 207 15.72 -2.95 -2.63
CA PHE A 207 16.54 -2.73 -3.83
C PHE A 207 18.04 -2.75 -3.51
N LYS A 208 18.48 -2.13 -2.41
CA LYS A 208 19.90 -2.16 -1.99
C LYS A 208 20.42 -3.58 -1.83
N LYS A 209 19.59 -4.51 -1.34
CA LYS A 209 19.94 -5.93 -1.16
C LYS A 209 20.15 -6.68 -2.49
N PHE A 210 19.58 -6.20 -3.59
CA PHE A 210 19.58 -6.87 -4.90
C PHE A 210 20.39 -6.14 -5.98
N ALA A 211 20.69 -4.85 -5.82
CA ALA A 211 21.35 -4.02 -6.83
C ALA A 211 22.69 -4.59 -7.34
N ASN A 212 23.50 -5.14 -6.42
CA ASN A 212 24.83 -5.67 -6.72
C ASN A 212 24.85 -7.16 -7.08
N ARG A 213 23.68 -7.80 -7.23
CA ARG A 213 23.62 -9.22 -7.64
C ARG A 213 23.75 -9.33 -9.15
N ALA A 214 24.55 -10.30 -9.59
CA ALA A 214 24.66 -10.63 -11.01
C ALA A 214 23.35 -11.27 -11.52
N ALA A 215 22.94 -10.89 -12.73
CA ALA A 215 21.74 -11.39 -13.41
C ALA A 215 22.00 -12.63 -14.29
N HIS A 216 23.24 -13.13 -14.37
CA HIS A 216 23.68 -14.12 -15.37
C HIS A 216 23.59 -15.58 -14.92
N ASN A 217 23.04 -15.87 -13.75
CA ASN A 217 22.96 -17.25 -13.28
C ASN A 217 21.66 -17.88 -13.79
N SER A 218 21.76 -18.80 -14.75
CA SER A 218 20.65 -19.58 -15.33
C SER A 218 19.83 -20.40 -14.31
N SER A 219 20.26 -20.45 -13.04
CA SER A 219 19.56 -21.07 -11.91
C SER A 219 18.67 -20.11 -11.11
N GLN A 220 18.66 -18.80 -11.41
CA GLN A 220 17.87 -17.81 -10.68
C GLN A 220 16.37 -17.97 -11.00
N LYS A 221 15.53 -17.85 -9.97
CA LYS A 221 14.07 -17.87 -10.14
C LYS A 221 13.62 -16.58 -10.84
N HIS A 222 12.57 -16.67 -11.64
CA HIS A 222 11.98 -15.53 -12.35
C HIS A 222 11.79 -14.30 -11.44
N ASP A 223 11.17 -14.48 -10.27
CA ASP A 223 10.92 -13.38 -9.31
C ASP A 223 12.20 -12.69 -8.83
N GLU A 224 13.29 -13.45 -8.64
CA GLU A 224 14.57 -12.87 -8.19
C GLU A 224 15.21 -12.05 -9.31
N LEU A 225 15.15 -12.52 -10.55
CA LEU A 225 15.60 -11.74 -11.71
C LEU A 225 14.84 -10.42 -11.73
N VAL A 226 13.49 -10.44 -11.74
CA VAL A 226 12.68 -9.22 -11.75
C VAL A 226 13.12 -8.20 -10.70
N VAL A 227 13.36 -8.65 -9.45
CA VAL A 227 13.80 -7.79 -8.36
C VAL A 227 15.18 -7.17 -8.64
N ILE A 228 16.14 -7.95 -9.16
CA ILE A 228 17.47 -7.46 -9.54
C ILE A 228 17.37 -6.38 -10.62
N TYR A 229 16.53 -6.58 -11.63
CA TYR A 229 16.35 -5.60 -12.71
C TYR A 229 15.73 -4.30 -12.19
N LEU A 230 14.67 -4.39 -11.40
CA LEU A 230 14.05 -3.21 -10.78
C LEU A 230 15.06 -2.45 -9.90
N ALA A 231 15.88 -3.17 -9.12
CA ALA A 231 16.91 -2.55 -8.29
C ALA A 231 18.00 -1.84 -9.12
N LYS A 232 18.47 -2.49 -10.19
CA LYS A 232 19.48 -1.89 -11.09
C LYS A 232 18.93 -0.65 -11.79
N ILE A 233 17.69 -0.68 -12.29
CA ILE A 233 17.04 0.50 -12.89
C ILE A 233 16.92 1.62 -11.85
N HIS A 234 16.44 1.32 -10.64
CA HIS A 234 16.28 2.31 -9.57
C HIS A 234 17.60 2.99 -9.17
N PHE A 235 18.71 2.23 -9.11
CA PHE A 235 20.04 2.76 -8.81
C PHE A 235 20.85 3.19 -10.04
N LEU A 236 20.23 3.25 -11.23
CA LEU A 236 20.86 3.63 -12.50
C LEU A 236 22.09 2.79 -12.89
N LEU A 237 22.16 1.54 -12.42
CA LEU A 237 23.26 0.61 -12.68
C LEU A 237 23.13 -0.07 -14.04
N ASP A 238 24.25 -0.53 -14.58
CA ASP A 238 24.29 -1.25 -15.85
C ASP A 238 23.65 -2.64 -15.79
N ILE A 239 23.00 -2.99 -16.90
CA ILE A 239 22.33 -4.26 -17.13
C ILE A 239 23.05 -4.96 -18.28
N ASP A 240 23.96 -5.87 -17.94
CA ASP A 240 24.93 -6.48 -18.85
C ASP A 240 24.31 -7.39 -19.94
N ASP A 241 23.07 -7.88 -19.75
CA ASP A 241 22.35 -8.74 -20.71
C ASP A 241 20.84 -8.48 -20.65
N ALA A 242 20.44 -7.28 -21.10
CA ALA A 242 19.03 -6.90 -21.13
C ALA A 242 18.20 -7.82 -22.05
N GLU A 243 18.72 -8.19 -23.22
CA GLU A 243 17.97 -8.93 -24.24
C GLU A 243 17.59 -10.36 -23.83
N ASN A 244 18.51 -11.14 -23.24
CA ASN A 244 18.18 -12.51 -22.84
C ASN A 244 17.22 -12.54 -21.65
N VAL A 245 17.26 -11.52 -20.79
CA VAL A 245 16.34 -11.47 -19.65
C VAL A 245 14.94 -11.02 -20.06
N LEU A 246 14.77 -10.14 -21.05
CA LEU A 246 13.45 -9.84 -21.59
C LEU A 246 12.69 -11.10 -22.04
N LYS A 247 13.40 -12.07 -22.64
CA LYS A 247 12.81 -13.36 -23.04
C LYS A 247 12.30 -14.16 -21.84
N ALA A 248 12.92 -14.00 -20.67
CA ALA A 248 12.55 -14.69 -19.44
C ALA A 248 11.45 -13.97 -18.65
N LEU A 249 11.13 -12.70 -18.97
CA LEU A 249 10.13 -11.94 -18.25
C LEU A 249 8.70 -12.34 -18.66
N GLN A 250 7.80 -12.40 -17.66
CA GLN A 250 6.39 -12.73 -17.82
C GLN A 250 5.57 -11.56 -17.28
N PRO A 251 4.51 -11.12 -17.99
CA PRO A 251 3.62 -10.09 -17.49
C PRO A 251 2.98 -10.52 -16.17
N SER A 252 3.10 -9.68 -15.15
CA SER A 252 2.44 -9.85 -13.86
C SER A 252 2.13 -8.48 -13.26
N LYS A 253 1.11 -8.41 -12.40
CA LYS A 253 0.78 -7.17 -11.69
C LYS A 253 1.93 -6.73 -10.79
N GLU A 254 2.66 -7.68 -10.21
CA GLU A 254 3.80 -7.40 -9.35
C GLU A 254 4.92 -6.70 -10.12
N LEU A 255 5.26 -7.19 -11.32
CA LEU A 255 6.25 -6.54 -12.18
C LEU A 255 5.75 -5.18 -12.68
N ILE A 256 4.56 -5.15 -13.30
CA ILE A 256 4.07 -3.95 -13.99
C ILE A 256 3.87 -2.79 -13.03
N CYS A 257 3.20 -2.98 -11.88
CA CYS A 257 3.01 -1.89 -10.92
C CYS A 257 4.34 -1.40 -10.35
N SER A 258 5.29 -2.30 -10.08
CA SER A 258 6.61 -1.92 -9.56
C SER A 258 7.43 -1.15 -10.59
N LEU A 259 7.39 -1.58 -11.86
CA LEU A 259 8.05 -0.90 -12.97
C LEU A 259 7.46 0.49 -13.22
N MET A 260 6.13 0.62 -13.20
CA MET A 260 5.42 1.91 -13.27
C MET A 260 5.92 2.88 -12.20
N SER A 261 6.01 2.40 -10.95
CA SER A 261 6.48 3.21 -9.84
C SER A 261 7.93 3.63 -10.01
N VAL A 262 8.82 2.75 -10.46
CA VAL A 262 10.22 3.12 -10.70
C VAL A 262 10.30 4.16 -11.82
N TYR A 263 9.53 3.96 -12.90
CA TYR A 263 9.48 4.87 -14.04
C TYR A 263 9.02 6.29 -13.66
N GLU A 264 7.94 6.42 -12.89
CA GLU A 264 7.40 7.72 -12.46
C GLU A 264 8.41 8.56 -11.66
N HIS A 265 9.43 7.93 -11.07
CA HIS A 265 10.51 8.61 -10.33
C HIS A 265 11.76 8.90 -11.20
N LEU A 266 11.82 8.42 -12.44
CA LEU A 266 12.91 8.72 -13.37
C LEU A 266 12.59 10.02 -14.10
N GLU A 267 13.40 11.04 -13.86
CA GLU A 267 13.34 12.30 -14.62
C GLU A 267 14.34 12.23 -15.79
N PRO A 268 13.93 12.54 -17.03
CA PRO A 268 14.87 12.64 -18.13
C PRO A 268 15.78 13.87 -17.91
N GLY A 269 17.05 13.64 -17.65
CA GLY A 269 17.99 14.74 -17.39
C GLY A 269 19.45 14.35 -17.51
N THR A 270 19.79 13.13 -17.08
CA THR A 270 21.17 12.62 -17.16
C THR A 270 21.32 11.46 -18.15
N PRO A 271 22.54 11.19 -18.66
CA PRO A 271 22.80 10.02 -19.50
C PRO A 271 22.43 8.70 -18.81
N LEU A 272 22.62 8.61 -17.49
CA LEU A 272 22.28 7.45 -16.69
C LEU A 272 20.77 7.25 -16.56
N GLU A 273 20.01 8.33 -16.34
CA GLU A 273 18.54 8.28 -16.33
C GLU A 273 17.98 7.93 -17.69
N ASN A 274 18.51 8.50 -18.77
CA ASN A 274 18.09 8.15 -20.13
C ASN A 274 18.35 6.67 -20.43
N ARG A 275 19.46 6.11 -19.94
CA ARG A 275 19.74 4.66 -20.02
C ARG A 275 18.73 3.84 -19.21
N ALA A 276 18.42 4.26 -17.98
CA ALA A 276 17.43 3.58 -17.14
C ALA A 276 16.02 3.62 -17.76
N ILE A 277 15.60 4.77 -18.28
CA ILE A 277 14.36 4.95 -19.04
C ILE A 277 14.34 4.05 -20.27
N ARG A 278 15.46 3.94 -21.01
CA ARG A 278 15.57 3.01 -22.14
C ARG A 278 15.39 1.56 -21.71
N HIS A 279 15.92 1.15 -20.56
CA HIS A 279 15.67 -0.18 -20.01
C HIS A 279 14.19 -0.38 -19.66
N VAL A 280 13.54 0.61 -19.06
CA VAL A 280 12.09 0.59 -18.79
C VAL A 280 11.31 0.43 -20.10
N GLU A 281 11.58 1.25 -21.11
CA GLU A 281 10.93 1.22 -22.44
C GLU A 281 11.02 -0.18 -23.06
N ILE A 282 12.22 -0.78 -23.05
CA ILE A 282 12.46 -2.10 -23.62
C ILE A 282 11.64 -3.18 -22.89
N ILE A 283 11.63 -3.17 -21.54
CA ILE A 283 10.83 -4.11 -20.74
C ILE A 283 9.34 -3.89 -21.00
N TRP A 284 8.89 -2.64 -20.96
CA TRP A 284 7.49 -2.27 -21.13
C TRP A 284 6.95 -2.68 -22.49
N THR A 285 7.67 -2.36 -23.56
CA THR A 285 7.32 -2.72 -24.95
C THR A 285 7.21 -4.24 -25.10
N ALA A 286 8.17 -4.99 -24.53
CA ALA A 286 8.16 -6.45 -24.57
C ALA A 286 6.96 -7.04 -23.83
N LEU A 287 6.64 -6.56 -22.62
CA LEU A 287 5.47 -7.00 -21.85
C LEU A 287 4.15 -6.66 -22.56
N PHE A 288 4.06 -5.47 -23.16
CA PHE A 288 2.90 -5.01 -23.91
C PHE A 288 2.62 -5.91 -25.12
N ASN A 289 3.62 -6.13 -25.97
CA ASN A 289 3.46 -6.98 -27.16
C ASN A 289 3.14 -8.43 -26.78
N LYS A 290 3.76 -8.96 -25.72
CA LYS A 290 3.46 -10.30 -25.21
C LYS A 290 2.01 -10.44 -24.75
N LEU A 291 1.49 -9.47 -24.00
CA LEU A 291 0.08 -9.46 -23.61
C LEU A 291 -0.86 -9.34 -24.80
N LEU A 292 -0.51 -8.54 -25.83
CA LEU A 292 -1.31 -8.44 -27.05
C LEU A 292 -1.38 -9.78 -27.80
N ILE A 293 -0.24 -10.48 -27.93
CA ILE A 293 -0.18 -11.82 -28.54
C ILE A 293 -1.03 -12.80 -27.73
N ASP A 294 -0.82 -12.88 -26.42
CA ASP A 294 -1.56 -13.78 -25.53
C ASP A 294 -3.08 -13.55 -25.62
N LEU A 295 -3.53 -12.29 -25.65
CA LEU A 295 -4.94 -11.92 -25.77
C LEU A 295 -5.53 -12.18 -27.16
N SER A 296 -4.70 -12.20 -28.20
CA SER A 296 -5.13 -12.52 -29.56
C SER A 296 -5.29 -14.03 -29.77
N GLU A 297 -4.43 -14.84 -29.14
CA GLU A 297 -4.44 -16.29 -29.25
C GLU A 297 -5.45 -16.95 -28.29
N ASN A 298 -5.66 -16.36 -27.11
CA ASN A 298 -6.55 -16.89 -26.09
C ASN A 298 -7.84 -16.09 -25.97
N ARG A 299 -8.89 -16.52 -26.69
CA ARG A 299 -10.21 -15.86 -26.70
C ARG A 299 -10.93 -15.88 -25.34
N ALA A 300 -10.56 -16.79 -24.45
CA ALA A 300 -10.96 -16.70 -23.04
C ALA A 300 -9.99 -15.75 -22.33
N ALA A 301 -9.98 -14.49 -22.75
CA ALA A 301 -9.16 -13.46 -22.14
C ALA A 301 -9.42 -13.46 -20.63
N ALA A 302 -8.39 -13.76 -19.83
CA ALA A 302 -8.51 -13.65 -18.39
C ALA A 302 -8.66 -12.16 -18.08
N GLU A 303 -9.73 -11.76 -17.39
CA GLU A 303 -9.99 -10.36 -16.97
C GLU A 303 -8.74 -9.70 -16.37
N ASN A 304 -7.91 -10.49 -15.68
CA ASN A 304 -6.60 -10.10 -15.18
C ASN A 304 -5.64 -9.57 -16.26
N GLN A 305 -5.52 -10.23 -17.42
CA GLN A 305 -4.64 -9.80 -18.51
C GLN A 305 -5.10 -8.46 -19.11
N LEU A 306 -6.42 -8.22 -19.18
CA LEU A 306 -6.96 -6.93 -19.62
C LEU A 306 -6.61 -5.81 -18.63
N HIS A 307 -6.65 -6.08 -17.33
CA HIS A 307 -6.16 -5.12 -16.32
C HIS A 307 -4.66 -4.85 -16.44
N LEU A 308 -3.84 -5.88 -16.68
CA LEU A 308 -2.40 -5.69 -16.91
C LEU A 308 -2.14 -4.84 -18.16
N LEU A 309 -2.90 -5.05 -19.23
CA LEU A 309 -2.83 -4.25 -20.44
C LEU A 309 -3.24 -2.79 -20.16
N ALA A 310 -4.32 -2.57 -19.40
CA ALA A 310 -4.75 -1.25 -18.99
C ALA A 310 -3.72 -0.51 -18.12
N LEU A 311 -2.94 -1.23 -17.30
CA LEU A 311 -1.82 -0.66 -16.55
C LEU A 311 -0.67 -0.24 -17.48
N LEU A 312 -0.31 -1.05 -18.47
CA LEU A 312 0.72 -0.69 -19.46
C LEU A 312 0.32 0.52 -20.32
N LEU A 313 -0.96 0.69 -20.59
CA LEU A 313 -1.48 1.85 -21.32
C LEU A 313 -1.37 3.18 -20.55
N ARG A 314 -0.91 3.17 -19.29
CA ARG A 314 -0.59 4.39 -18.53
C ARG A 314 0.75 5.03 -18.92
N ALA A 315 1.57 4.38 -19.72
CA ALA A 315 2.75 4.98 -20.36
C ALA A 315 2.66 4.75 -21.88
N PRO A 316 1.79 5.52 -22.59
CA PRO A 316 1.50 5.30 -24.01
C PRO A 316 2.74 5.42 -24.90
N GLU A 317 3.75 6.20 -24.50
CA GLU A 317 5.03 6.36 -25.18
C GLU A 317 5.81 5.06 -25.36
N PHE A 318 5.56 4.04 -24.52
CA PHE A 318 6.20 2.72 -24.60
C PHE A 318 5.32 1.65 -25.22
N CYS A 319 4.09 1.99 -25.61
CA CYS A 319 3.12 1.03 -26.16
C CYS A 319 3.23 0.92 -27.68
N VAL A 320 4.44 0.58 -28.17
CA VAL A 320 4.71 0.39 -29.61
C VAL A 320 4.35 -1.04 -30.02
N VAL A 321 3.42 -1.17 -30.97
CA VAL A 321 3.05 -2.45 -31.56
C VAL A 321 4.13 -2.87 -32.56
N LEU A 322 4.79 -4.01 -32.31
CA LEU A 322 5.91 -4.50 -33.14
C LEU A 322 5.48 -5.31 -34.37
N GLU A 323 4.24 -5.83 -34.40
CA GLU A 323 3.71 -6.62 -35.52
C GLU A 323 2.45 -5.97 -36.12
N GLU A 324 2.35 -5.92 -37.46
CA GLU A 324 1.29 -5.20 -38.21
C GLU A 324 -0.14 -5.75 -38.03
N ASN A 325 -0.34 -6.81 -37.25
CA ASN A 325 -1.66 -7.32 -36.91
C ASN A 325 -1.75 -7.56 -35.41
N PRO A 326 -2.13 -6.56 -34.60
CA PRO A 326 -2.78 -6.88 -33.34
C PRO A 326 -4.06 -7.62 -33.74
N GLY A 327 -4.00 -8.95 -33.77
CA GLY A 327 -5.16 -9.79 -34.03
C GLY A 327 -6.28 -9.24 -33.17
N LYS A 328 -7.43 -8.93 -33.79
CA LYS A 328 -8.59 -8.33 -33.12
C LYS A 328 -8.70 -8.96 -31.75
N ILE A 329 -8.42 -8.21 -30.67
CA ILE A 329 -8.58 -8.72 -29.30
C ILE A 329 -9.99 -9.29 -29.28
N ALA A 330 -10.07 -10.62 -29.16
CA ALA A 330 -11.28 -11.36 -29.46
C ALA A 330 -12.19 -11.32 -28.25
N CYS A 331 -12.58 -10.10 -27.86
CA CYS A 331 -13.44 -9.85 -26.72
C CYS A 331 -14.63 -9.05 -27.22
N ASP A 332 -15.71 -9.78 -27.54
CA ASP A 332 -16.97 -9.21 -28.06
C ASP A 332 -17.83 -8.55 -26.95
N SER A 333 -17.22 -8.25 -25.80
CA SER A 333 -17.94 -7.81 -24.61
C SER A 333 -17.66 -6.35 -24.30
N THR A 334 -18.72 -5.53 -24.37
CA THR A 334 -18.72 -4.16 -23.82
C THR A 334 -18.86 -4.16 -22.29
N ALA A 335 -18.83 -5.34 -21.65
CA ALA A 335 -19.01 -5.47 -20.21
C ALA A 335 -17.86 -4.83 -19.42
N LYS A 336 -18.21 -4.38 -18.21
CA LYS A 336 -17.27 -3.91 -17.21
C LYS A 336 -16.39 -5.08 -16.76
N ILE A 337 -15.08 -4.87 -16.76
CA ILE A 337 -14.10 -5.84 -16.30
C ILE A 337 -14.01 -5.74 -14.78
N GLU A 338 -14.22 -6.84 -14.05
CA GLU A 338 -14.17 -6.83 -12.59
C GLU A 338 -12.74 -6.58 -12.10
N ASP A 339 -12.56 -5.55 -11.26
CA ASP A 339 -11.27 -5.22 -10.66
C ASP A 339 -11.17 -5.78 -9.23
N LEU A 340 -10.70 -7.02 -9.15
CA LEU A 340 -10.45 -7.68 -7.87
C LEU A 340 -9.24 -7.09 -7.12
N GLU A 341 -8.35 -6.39 -7.82
CA GLU A 341 -7.10 -5.86 -7.28
C GLU A 341 -7.20 -4.39 -6.84
N ARG A 342 -8.31 -3.72 -7.16
CA ARG A 342 -8.60 -2.31 -6.82
C ARG A 342 -7.53 -1.36 -7.37
N PHE A 343 -7.20 -1.52 -8.64
CA PHE A 343 -6.32 -0.63 -9.40
C PHE A 343 -6.94 0.77 -9.61
N ASP A 344 -8.24 0.93 -9.43
CA ASP A 344 -8.93 2.23 -9.29
C ASP A 344 -8.31 3.11 -8.18
N ALA A 345 -7.85 2.48 -7.10
CA ALA A 345 -7.18 3.16 -5.99
C ALA A 345 -5.66 3.35 -6.18
N PHE A 346 -5.07 2.83 -7.26
CA PHE A 346 -3.64 2.97 -7.56
C PHE A 346 -3.38 4.21 -8.44
N GLN A 347 -2.76 5.24 -7.87
CA GLN A 347 -2.63 6.58 -8.46
C GLN A 347 -1.37 6.79 -9.32
N CYS A 348 -0.42 5.86 -9.33
CA CYS A 348 0.79 5.95 -10.14
C CYS A 348 0.45 6.13 -11.63
N LEU A 349 0.96 7.20 -12.25
CA LEU A 349 0.70 7.55 -13.66
C LEU A 349 -0.79 7.65 -14.00
N LYS A 350 -1.64 8.07 -13.05
CA LYS A 350 -3.11 8.08 -13.23
C LYS A 350 -3.58 8.99 -14.37
N GLU A 351 -2.86 10.06 -14.67
CA GLU A 351 -3.23 11.04 -15.71
C GLU A 351 -3.40 10.39 -17.09
N HIS A 352 -2.71 9.30 -17.35
CA HIS A 352 -2.78 8.56 -18.61
C HIS A 352 -3.69 7.33 -18.53
N GLY A 353 -4.23 7.02 -17.35
CA GLY A 353 -5.04 5.83 -17.10
C GLY A 353 -6.43 5.86 -17.71
N LEU A 354 -7.02 4.67 -17.83
CA LEU A 354 -8.44 4.51 -18.18
C LEU A 354 -9.33 4.83 -16.97
N ARG A 355 -10.54 5.33 -17.23
CA ARG A 355 -11.54 5.58 -16.19
C ARG A 355 -12.10 4.25 -15.69
N TYR A 356 -12.05 4.03 -14.38
CA TYR A 356 -12.64 2.84 -13.75
C TYR A 356 -14.16 3.04 -13.54
N PRO A 357 -14.99 1.99 -13.66
CA PRO A 357 -14.64 0.61 -14.04
C PRO A 357 -14.25 0.50 -15.52
N ILE A 358 -13.20 -0.27 -15.80
CA ILE A 358 -12.63 -0.40 -17.14
C ILE A 358 -13.55 -1.25 -18.03
N THR A 359 -13.67 -0.87 -19.31
CA THR A 359 -14.29 -1.67 -20.37
C THR A 359 -13.27 -2.04 -21.45
N VAL A 360 -13.58 -3.10 -22.21
CA VAL A 360 -12.76 -3.52 -23.37
C VAL A 360 -12.69 -2.40 -24.43
N ASP A 361 -13.80 -1.69 -24.66
CA ASP A 361 -13.85 -0.59 -25.62
C ASP A 361 -12.90 0.54 -25.26
N GLN A 362 -12.78 0.88 -23.97
CA GLN A 362 -11.82 1.87 -23.49
C GLN A 362 -10.36 1.42 -23.74
N ILE A 363 -10.05 0.14 -23.55
CA ILE A 363 -8.73 -0.42 -23.84
C ILE A 363 -8.44 -0.33 -25.34
N LEU A 364 -9.40 -0.76 -26.17
CA LEU A 364 -9.27 -0.79 -27.63
C LEU A 364 -9.15 0.61 -28.23
N SER A 365 -9.94 1.58 -27.77
CA SER A 365 -9.87 2.96 -28.24
C SER A 365 -8.51 3.59 -27.89
N LYS A 366 -8.01 3.36 -26.67
CA LYS A 366 -6.68 3.82 -26.25
C LYS A 366 -5.55 3.21 -27.09
N ILE A 367 -5.62 1.92 -27.42
CA ILE A 367 -4.64 1.25 -28.30
C ILE A 367 -4.67 1.81 -29.72
N ARG A 368 -5.85 2.13 -30.25
CA ARG A 368 -6.02 2.70 -31.60
C ARG A 368 -5.63 4.19 -31.68
N GLY A 369 -5.49 4.86 -30.54
CA GLY A 369 -5.29 6.30 -30.47
C GLY A 369 -6.58 7.10 -30.73
N ASP A 370 -7.75 6.47 -30.59
CA ASP A 370 -9.05 7.13 -30.77
C ASP A 370 -9.33 8.04 -29.56
N GLN A 371 -9.33 9.36 -29.76
CA GLN A 371 -9.53 10.37 -28.69
C GLN A 371 -11.01 10.56 -28.26
N SER A 372 -11.92 9.67 -28.66
CA SER A 372 -13.37 9.97 -28.63
C SER A 372 -14.07 9.81 -27.27
N TYR A 373 -13.40 9.39 -26.21
CA TYR A 373 -14.06 9.01 -24.94
C TYR A 373 -13.81 9.97 -23.75
N ASP A 374 -13.04 11.04 -23.93
CA ASP A 374 -12.59 11.85 -22.78
C ASP A 374 -13.56 12.98 -22.35
N GLN A 375 -14.69 13.22 -23.06
CA GLN A 375 -15.46 14.46 -22.86
C GLN A 375 -16.92 14.38 -22.38
N GLU A 376 -17.57 13.22 -22.26
CA GLU A 376 -19.05 13.24 -22.05
C GLU A 376 -19.60 13.07 -20.62
N ASP A 377 -18.81 12.72 -19.60
CA ASP A 377 -19.38 12.40 -18.26
C ASP A 377 -18.67 13.09 -17.06
N GLU A 378 -18.39 14.39 -17.12
CA GLU A 378 -17.87 15.13 -15.94
C GLU A 378 -18.95 15.54 -14.91
N GLU A 379 -20.25 15.30 -15.16
CA GLU A 379 -21.31 15.87 -14.31
C GLU A 379 -21.89 14.98 -13.19
N GLU A 380 -21.55 13.68 -13.05
CA GLU A 380 -22.27 12.82 -12.07
C GLU A 380 -21.44 11.95 -11.09
N GLN A 381 -20.12 12.17 -10.90
CA GLN A 381 -19.33 11.40 -9.91
C GLN A 381 -18.58 12.20 -8.83
N SER A 382 -19.01 13.43 -8.52
CA SER A 382 -18.49 14.20 -7.38
C SER A 382 -19.28 13.95 -6.08
N SER A 383 -19.41 12.68 -5.65
CA SER A 383 -19.90 12.40 -4.29
C SER A 383 -19.45 11.07 -3.68
N GLU A 384 -18.19 10.64 -3.89
CA GLU A 384 -17.61 9.59 -3.04
C GLU A 384 -16.20 9.96 -2.52
N ILE A 385 -16.20 10.60 -1.34
CA ILE A 385 -15.21 10.47 -0.25
C ILE A 385 -13.75 10.86 -0.59
N ASP A 386 -13.51 12.17 -0.66
CA ASP A 386 -12.28 12.75 -0.10
C ASP A 386 -12.51 13.04 1.39
N SER A 387 -12.01 12.16 2.25
CA SER A 387 -11.85 12.46 3.68
C SER A 387 -10.40 12.20 4.05
N GLU A 388 -9.57 13.18 3.73
CA GLU A 388 -8.21 13.28 4.24
C GLU A 388 -8.26 13.52 5.76
N ALA A 389 -8.06 12.46 6.55
CA ALA A 389 -7.53 12.62 7.90
C ALA A 389 -6.00 12.70 7.77
N SER A 390 -5.49 13.93 7.60
CA SER A 390 -4.07 14.20 7.63
C SER A 390 -3.49 13.92 9.02
N TYR A 391 -2.46 13.07 9.05
CA TYR A 391 -1.66 12.80 10.25
C TYR A 391 -0.45 13.73 10.21
N SER A 392 -0.46 14.77 11.03
CA SER A 392 0.72 15.61 11.26
C SER A 392 1.14 15.53 12.73
N ASN A 393 2.35 15.02 12.94
CA ASN A 393 3.07 15.11 14.21
C ASN A 393 3.92 16.38 14.13
N SER A 394 3.66 17.35 15.01
CA SER A 394 4.51 18.52 15.19
C SER A 394 5.14 18.46 16.57
N ASN A 395 6.48 18.41 16.59
CA ASN A 395 7.28 18.60 17.79
C ASN A 395 8.43 19.53 17.42
N SER A 396 8.39 20.76 17.94
CA SER A 396 9.43 21.78 17.74
C SER A 396 10.39 21.75 18.92
N GLY A 397 11.65 21.41 18.66
CA GLY A 397 12.76 21.52 19.60
C GLY A 397 13.96 22.14 18.87
N SER A 398 14.28 23.38 19.23
CA SER A 398 15.43 24.13 18.72
C SER A 398 16.71 23.67 19.40
N SER A 399 17.76 23.39 18.63
CA SER A 399 19.15 23.53 19.09
C SER A 399 20.06 23.84 17.91
N SER A 400 20.69 25.01 17.99
CA SER A 400 21.87 25.39 17.22
C SER A 400 23.07 24.55 17.64
N ASP A 401 23.93 24.16 16.70
CA ASP A 401 25.38 24.21 16.88
C ASP A 401 26.11 24.08 15.53
N SER A 402 27.17 24.87 15.41
CA SER A 402 28.14 24.97 14.33
C SER A 402 29.23 23.89 14.46
N ASP A 403 29.76 23.36 13.35
CA ASP A 403 31.17 23.53 12.97
C ASP A 403 31.66 22.68 11.78
N SER A 404 32.46 23.37 10.95
CA SER A 404 33.67 23.00 10.21
C SER A 404 33.80 21.74 9.33
N GLU A 405 34.28 22.02 8.12
CA GLU A 405 34.83 21.12 7.10
C GLU A 405 36.04 20.29 7.56
N SER A 406 36.20 19.08 7.02
CA SER A 406 37.50 18.59 6.51
C SER A 406 37.34 17.47 5.48
N LYS A 407 38.23 17.48 4.47
CA LYS A 407 38.30 16.62 3.28
C LYS A 407 39.16 15.36 3.50
N SER A 408 38.78 14.25 2.87
CA SER A 408 39.65 13.23 2.24
C SER A 408 38.77 12.23 1.47
N GLN A 409 38.58 12.37 0.16
CA GLN A 409 39.27 11.67 -0.95
C GLN A 409 39.32 10.13 -0.90
N ASP A 410 38.56 9.57 -1.83
CA ASP A 410 38.88 8.46 -2.77
C ASP A 410 38.71 6.99 -2.31
N GLU A 411 37.45 6.57 -2.10
CA GLU A 411 36.93 5.21 -2.43
C GLU A 411 35.46 5.22 -2.94
N ASP A 412 34.92 6.37 -3.37
CA ASP A 412 33.47 6.67 -3.29
C ASP A 412 32.66 6.53 -4.60
N SER A 413 33.16 5.93 -5.69
CA SER A 413 32.43 5.91 -6.99
C SER A 413 31.06 5.20 -6.92
N ASP A 414 31.03 4.00 -6.38
CA ASP A 414 29.80 3.18 -6.36
C ASP A 414 28.89 3.56 -5.19
N GLU A 415 29.47 3.99 -4.06
CA GLU A 415 28.69 4.54 -2.94
C GLU A 415 28.07 5.90 -3.30
N GLU A 416 28.74 6.75 -4.07
CA GLU A 416 28.21 8.03 -4.54
C GLU A 416 27.04 7.83 -5.52
N ILE A 417 27.11 6.84 -6.41
CA ILE A 417 25.98 6.46 -7.29
C ILE A 417 24.80 5.92 -6.48
N LEU A 418 25.05 5.04 -5.49
CA LEU A 418 24.01 4.52 -4.60
C LEU A 418 23.39 5.64 -3.73
N ARG A 419 24.19 6.61 -3.28
CA ARG A 419 23.73 7.80 -2.54
C ARG A 419 22.95 8.77 -3.44
N ALA A 420 23.32 8.91 -4.72
CA ALA A 420 22.60 9.74 -5.69
C ALA A 420 21.25 9.15 -6.11
N GLY A 421 21.11 7.81 -6.10
CA GLY A 421 19.82 7.13 -6.22
C GLY A 421 18.91 7.38 -5.02
N ALA A 422 19.46 7.30 -3.79
CA ALA A 422 18.69 7.41 -2.54
C ALA A 422 18.26 8.85 -2.14
N ARG A 423 18.84 9.89 -2.73
CA ARG A 423 18.59 11.31 -2.35
C ARG A 423 17.35 11.94 -3.02
N ARG A 424 16.55 11.19 -3.78
CA ARG A 424 15.47 11.77 -4.61
C ARG A 424 14.19 11.94 -3.78
N LYS A 425 13.78 13.20 -3.58
CA LYS A 425 12.68 13.73 -2.73
C LYS A 425 12.81 13.55 -1.20
N HIS A 426 14.02 13.47 -0.66
CA HIS A 426 14.25 13.74 0.76
C HIS A 426 14.45 15.25 0.99
N VAL A 427 13.35 15.99 1.19
CA VAL A 427 13.40 17.30 1.84
C VAL A 427 13.05 17.09 3.31
N GLU A 428 14.08 17.26 4.15
CA GLU A 428 14.07 17.56 5.60
C GLU A 428 12.97 16.92 6.47
N ASN A 429 13.29 15.74 7.01
CA ASN A 429 13.10 15.33 8.41
C ASN A 429 13.52 13.87 8.53
N SER A 430 14.82 13.63 8.67
CA SER A 430 15.37 12.30 8.96
C SER A 430 15.59 12.15 10.46
N ASP A 431 14.50 11.92 11.19
CA ASP A 431 14.50 11.13 12.43
C ASP A 431 13.54 9.95 12.18
N VAL A 432 14.04 8.93 11.48
CA VAL A 432 13.34 7.65 11.34
C VAL A 432 14.25 6.59 11.96
N GLU A 433 13.92 6.22 13.19
CA GLU A 433 14.47 5.07 13.89
C GLU A 433 14.17 3.81 13.06
N ASN A 434 15.19 2.97 12.85
CA ASN A 434 15.04 1.63 12.30
C ASN A 434 14.11 0.81 13.19
N GLU A 435 12.88 0.52 12.73
CA GLU A 435 11.96 -0.41 13.39
C GLU A 435 12.33 -1.86 13.02
N ASP A 436 13.30 -2.44 13.74
CA ASP A 436 13.34 -3.88 13.94
C ASP A 436 12.33 -4.24 15.04
N PHE A 437 11.11 -4.67 14.68
CA PHE A 437 10.23 -5.62 15.43
C PHE A 437 9.08 -6.16 14.54
#